data_AF-A0A6A2FQY9-F1
#
_entry.id   AF-A0A6A2FQY9-F1
#
_cell.length_a   1.000
_cell.length_b   1.000
_cell.length_c   1.000
_cell.angle_alpha   90.00
_cell.angle_beta   90.00
_cell.angle_gamma   90.00
#
_symmetry.space_group_name_H-M   'P 1'
#
loop_
_entity.id
_entity.type
_entity.pdbx_description
1 polymer ?
#
loop_
_entity_poly.entity_id
_entity_poly.type
_entity_poly.pdbx_seq_one_letter_code
_entity_poly.pdbx_strand_id
1 'polypeptide(L)'
;MKTQKLILALLFAAFALVSCKKDPSPEGQGSMRVHMTDAPGDFKEVNVEVVAVEIKYNDGDSVNGWITLPTNAGVYDLLTLRDSVTALIASGTALDPGKVNQMRLILGTNNTVVIDSVGTFPLTIPSGDKTGLKININQTIPIDQTLDITIDFDAAASVIKTGEGDYKLKPVIKVKDVRVL
;
A
#
# COMPACT_ATOMS: atom_id res chain seq x y z
N MET A 1 5.22 10.78 -87.77
CA MET A 1 4.62 11.84 -86.91
C MET A 1 4.59 11.29 -85.49
N LYS A 2 5.50 11.77 -84.62
CA LYS A 2 5.23 12.65 -83.46
C LYS A 2 4.33 11.97 -82.40
N THR A 3 4.64 11.87 -81.10
CA THR A 3 5.72 12.33 -80.20
C THR A 3 5.45 11.70 -78.81
N GLN A 4 6.51 11.33 -78.07
CA GLN A 4 6.80 11.48 -76.61
C GLN A 4 5.65 11.87 -75.63
N LYS A 5 5.53 11.46 -74.35
CA LYS A 5 6.44 11.30 -73.18
C LYS A 5 5.77 10.37 -72.14
N LEU A 6 6.43 9.41 -71.50
CA LEU A 6 7.11 9.44 -70.17
C LEU A 6 6.22 9.82 -68.96
N ILE A 7 6.45 9.09 -67.83
CA ILE A 7 6.13 9.35 -66.40
C ILE A 7 4.89 8.57 -65.90
N LEU A 8 4.85 7.85 -64.78
CA LEU A 8 5.81 7.37 -63.78
C LEU A 8 5.01 6.41 -62.88
N ALA A 9 5.54 5.22 -62.61
CA ALA A 9 4.96 4.29 -61.65
C ALA A 9 5.14 4.83 -60.22
N LEU A 10 4.06 5.01 -59.47
CA LEU A 10 4.12 5.26 -58.03
C LEU A 10 2.94 4.56 -57.33
N LEU A 11 3.13 3.27 -57.04
CA LEU A 11 2.34 2.52 -56.07
C LEU A 11 3.02 2.71 -54.70
N PHE A 12 2.77 3.83 -54.04
CA PHE A 12 3.27 4.08 -52.69
C PHE A 12 2.14 3.81 -51.69
N ALA A 13 1.95 2.53 -51.35
CA ALA A 13 1.17 2.15 -50.19
C ALA A 13 1.96 2.57 -48.94
N ALA A 14 1.62 3.72 -48.37
CA ALA A 14 2.13 4.16 -47.09
C ALA A 14 1.60 3.21 -46.00
N PHE A 15 2.35 2.13 -45.74
CA PHE A 15 2.26 1.41 -44.47
C PHE A 15 2.66 2.40 -43.37
N ALA A 16 1.66 2.93 -42.67
CA ALA A 16 1.88 3.57 -41.39
C ALA A 16 2.40 2.49 -40.43
N LEU A 17 3.72 2.38 -40.30
CA LEU A 17 4.33 1.66 -39.19
C LEU A 17 4.02 2.47 -37.93
N VAL A 18 2.94 2.09 -37.26
CA VAL A 18 2.67 2.46 -35.87
C VAL A 18 3.77 1.82 -35.04
N SER A 19 4.89 2.53 -34.89
CA SER A 19 5.93 2.21 -33.93
C SER A 19 5.38 2.55 -32.55
N CYS A 20 4.58 1.66 -31.97
CA CYS A 20 4.41 1.63 -30.53
C CYS A 20 5.78 1.33 -29.93
N LYS A 21 6.47 2.37 -29.44
CA LYS A 21 7.55 2.21 -28.47
C LYS A 21 6.88 1.64 -27.22
N LYS A 22 6.80 0.32 -27.13
CA LYS A 22 6.55 -0.34 -25.85
C LYS A 22 7.93 -0.37 -25.19
N ASP A 23 8.13 0.51 -24.22
CA ASP A 23 9.34 0.47 -23.42
C ASP A 23 9.50 -0.96 -22.87
N PRO A 24 10.73 -1.52 -22.87
CA PRO A 24 10.94 -2.84 -22.34
C PRO A 24 10.51 -2.83 -20.87
N SER A 25 9.47 -3.60 -20.55
CA SER A 25 9.17 -3.94 -19.16
C SER A 25 10.42 -4.55 -18.54
N PRO A 26 10.77 -4.19 -17.29
CA PRO A 26 11.91 -4.82 -16.62
C PRO A 26 11.81 -6.34 -16.74
N GLU A 27 12.90 -6.98 -17.16
CA GLU A 27 12.95 -8.45 -17.18
C GLU A 27 12.99 -8.94 -15.72
N GLY A 28 11.97 -9.68 -15.30
CA GLY A 28 11.83 -10.22 -13.95
C GLY A 28 10.75 -9.52 -13.11
N GLN A 29 10.39 -10.14 -11.99
CA GLN A 29 9.36 -9.64 -11.08
C GLN A 29 9.90 -9.58 -9.65
N GLY A 30 9.40 -8.62 -8.87
CA GLY A 30 9.71 -8.52 -7.46
C GLY A 30 8.57 -9.01 -6.57
N SER A 31 8.84 -9.02 -5.27
CA SER A 31 7.83 -9.28 -4.24
C SER A 31 7.88 -8.20 -3.16
N MET A 32 6.79 -8.06 -2.43
CA MET A 32 6.70 -7.14 -1.30
C MET A 32 5.93 -7.77 -0.14
N ARG A 33 6.48 -7.64 1.07
CA ARG A 33 5.83 -8.03 2.32
C ARG A 33 5.67 -6.83 3.23
N VAL A 34 4.52 -6.77 3.89
CA VAL A 34 4.22 -5.72 4.86
C VAL A 34 3.87 -6.36 6.20
N HIS A 35 4.66 -6.01 7.20
CA HIS A 35 4.51 -6.43 8.58
C HIS A 35 4.02 -5.27 9.44
N MET A 36 3.27 -5.56 10.50
CA MET A 36 2.78 -4.59 11.48
C MET A 36 3.25 -4.96 12.90
N THR A 37 3.65 -3.95 13.67
CA THR A 37 4.06 -4.02 15.08
C THR A 37 3.54 -2.79 15.83
N ASP A 38 3.59 -2.79 17.15
CA ASP A 38 3.20 -1.67 18.03
C ASP A 38 4.38 -1.20 18.89
N ALA A 39 4.33 0.07 19.28
CA ALA A 39 5.20 0.62 20.30
C ALA A 39 4.60 0.37 21.71
N PRO A 40 5.43 0.33 22.77
CA PRO A 40 4.91 0.20 24.13
C PRO A 40 3.88 1.29 24.48
N GLY A 41 2.84 0.93 25.22
CA GLY A 41 1.74 1.84 25.58
C GLY A 41 0.80 1.30 26.65
N ASP A 42 0.12 2.21 27.35
CA ASP A 42 -0.66 1.95 28.57
C ASP A 42 -2.14 1.60 28.30
N PHE A 43 -2.39 0.66 27.39
CA PHE A 43 -3.71 0.06 27.21
C PHE A 43 -3.67 -1.43 27.56
N LYS A 44 -4.85 -2.03 27.75
CA LYS A 44 -4.96 -3.47 27.92
C LYS A 44 -4.99 -4.20 26.58
N GLU A 45 -5.86 -3.74 25.69
CA GLU A 45 -6.04 -4.27 24.33
C GLU A 45 -6.47 -3.13 23.41
N VAL A 46 -5.92 -3.11 22.19
CA VAL A 46 -6.33 -2.18 21.13
C VAL A 46 -6.50 -2.97 19.85
N ASN A 47 -7.75 -3.25 19.51
CA ASN A 47 -8.13 -4.08 18.37
C ASN A 47 -8.38 -3.19 17.14
N VAL A 48 -7.65 -3.44 16.07
CA VAL A 48 -7.74 -2.71 14.81
C VAL A 48 -8.04 -3.66 13.65
N GLU A 49 -9.11 -3.37 12.91
CA GLU A 49 -9.51 -4.09 11.71
C GLU A 49 -8.74 -3.60 10.49
N VAL A 50 -7.85 -4.42 9.95
CA VAL A 50 -7.17 -4.18 8.67
C VAL A 50 -8.01 -4.79 7.56
N VAL A 51 -8.36 -3.99 6.55
CA VAL A 51 -9.19 -4.41 5.40
C VAL A 51 -8.34 -4.58 4.14
N ALA A 52 -7.43 -3.66 3.87
CA ALA A 52 -6.59 -3.70 2.67
C ALA A 52 -5.28 -2.94 2.87
N VAL A 53 -4.24 -3.41 2.19
CA VAL A 53 -2.98 -2.70 1.99
C VAL A 53 -2.82 -2.41 0.50
N GLU A 54 -2.58 -1.16 0.14
CA GLU A 54 -2.35 -0.73 -1.23
C GLU A 54 -0.98 -0.08 -1.37
N ILE A 55 -0.40 -0.13 -2.56
CA ILE A 55 0.85 0.55 -2.90
C ILE A 55 0.66 1.43 -4.13
N LYS A 56 1.50 2.45 -4.25
CA LYS A 56 1.54 3.35 -5.39
C LYS A 56 2.97 3.49 -5.92
N TYR A 57 3.14 3.21 -7.20
CA TYR A 57 4.39 3.46 -7.91
C TYR A 57 4.53 4.94 -8.27
N ASN A 58 5.76 5.38 -8.48
CA ASN A 58 6.06 6.75 -8.89
C ASN A 58 5.49 7.09 -10.29
N ASP A 59 5.46 6.13 -11.21
CA ASP A 59 5.23 6.37 -12.65
C ASP A 59 3.97 5.66 -13.21
N GLY A 60 2.99 5.34 -12.37
CA GLY A 60 1.80 4.58 -12.78
C GLY A 60 0.72 5.42 -13.48
N ASP A 61 0.48 5.14 -14.77
CA ASP A 61 -0.51 5.77 -15.67
C ASP A 61 -1.95 5.22 -15.50
N SER A 62 -2.28 4.63 -14.33
CA SER A 62 -3.62 4.11 -14.07
C SER A 62 -4.50 5.20 -13.45
N VAL A 63 -5.77 5.23 -13.85
CA VAL A 63 -6.76 6.27 -13.55
C VAL A 63 -6.94 6.57 -12.04
N ASN A 64 -6.38 5.75 -11.13
CA ASN A 64 -6.24 6.05 -9.69
C ASN A 64 -4.84 5.75 -9.06
N GLY A 65 -3.91 5.08 -9.75
CA GLY A 65 -2.51 4.89 -9.32
C GLY A 65 -2.23 3.93 -8.16
N TRP A 66 -3.24 3.34 -7.51
CA TRP A 66 -3.07 2.40 -6.39
C TRP A 66 -3.25 0.94 -6.83
N ILE A 67 -2.43 0.06 -6.27
CA ILE A 67 -2.48 -1.39 -6.47
C ILE A 67 -2.69 -2.05 -5.11
N THR A 68 -3.78 -2.80 -4.95
CA THR A 68 -4.06 -3.55 -3.73
C THR A 68 -3.20 -4.81 -3.67
N LEU A 69 -2.49 -5.01 -2.56
CA LEU A 69 -1.75 -6.23 -2.29
C LEU A 69 -2.71 -7.31 -1.74
N PRO A 70 -2.44 -8.60 -1.98
CA PRO A 70 -3.07 -9.67 -1.21
C PRO A 70 -2.89 -9.41 0.28
N THR A 71 -4.00 -9.12 0.96
CA THR A 71 -4.03 -8.64 2.34
C THR A 71 -4.58 -9.73 3.25
N ASN A 72 -3.91 -9.97 4.37
CA ASN A 72 -4.43 -10.78 5.47
C ASN A 72 -5.40 -9.91 6.28
N ALA A 73 -6.60 -9.70 5.74
CA ALA A 73 -7.61 -8.88 6.39
C ALA A 73 -8.08 -9.53 7.71
N GLY A 74 -8.32 -8.71 8.73
CA GLY A 74 -8.70 -9.21 10.04
C GLY A 74 -8.52 -8.17 11.15
N VAL A 75 -8.93 -8.55 12.35
CA VAL A 75 -8.75 -7.73 13.56
C VAL A 75 -7.46 -8.15 14.25
N TYR A 76 -6.59 -7.17 14.49
CA TYR A 76 -5.31 -7.35 15.15
C TYR A 76 -5.34 -6.63 16.50
N ASP A 77 -5.04 -7.35 17.59
CA ASP A 77 -4.73 -6.69 18.86
C ASP A 77 -3.29 -6.17 18.80
N LEU A 78 -3.16 -4.86 18.68
CA LEU A 78 -1.87 -4.19 18.56
C LEU A 78 -0.96 -4.49 19.75
N LEU A 79 -1.52 -4.73 20.94
CA LEU A 79 -0.70 -4.93 22.13
C LEU A 79 -0.04 -6.31 22.19
N THR A 80 -0.48 -7.24 21.35
CA THR A 80 0.20 -8.52 21.12
C THR A 80 1.40 -8.40 20.18
N LEU A 81 1.53 -7.29 19.45
CA LEU A 81 2.54 -7.08 18.42
C LEU A 81 3.73 -6.24 18.91
N ARG A 82 4.17 -6.49 20.15
CA ARG A 82 5.27 -5.77 20.83
C ARG A 82 6.53 -6.62 20.92
N ASP A 83 7.63 -6.05 21.39
CA ASP A 83 8.88 -6.77 21.70
C ASP A 83 9.42 -7.65 20.55
N SER A 84 9.44 -7.09 19.34
CA SER A 84 9.87 -7.76 18.09
C SER A 84 8.87 -8.76 17.50
N VAL A 85 7.68 -8.89 18.09
CA VAL A 85 6.56 -9.62 17.46
C VAL A 85 5.97 -8.74 16.36
N THR A 86 5.79 -9.33 15.18
CA THR A 86 5.15 -8.68 14.04
C THR A 86 4.04 -9.58 13.47
N ALA A 87 3.05 -8.96 12.84
CA ALA A 87 2.03 -9.64 12.06
C ALA A 87 2.24 -9.36 10.57
N LEU A 88 2.26 -10.38 9.72
CA LEU A 88 2.25 -10.21 8.27
C LEU A 88 0.85 -9.79 7.83
N ILE A 89 0.68 -8.53 7.41
CA ILE A 89 -0.63 -7.98 7.02
C ILE A 89 -0.86 -7.99 5.52
N ALA A 90 0.19 -8.02 4.69
CA ALA A 90 0.05 -8.17 3.24
C ALA A 90 1.30 -8.80 2.60
N SER A 91 1.07 -9.52 1.49
CA SER A 91 2.14 -10.15 0.70
C SER A 91 1.80 -10.13 -0.79
N GLY A 92 2.45 -9.25 -1.54
CA GLY A 92 2.39 -9.21 -3.00
C GLY A 92 3.51 -10.04 -3.62
N THR A 93 3.15 -10.91 -4.55
CA THR A 93 4.10 -11.66 -5.39
C THR A 93 3.91 -11.22 -6.84
N ALA A 94 4.92 -11.40 -7.68
CA ALA A 94 4.85 -11.07 -9.11
C ALA A 94 4.55 -9.56 -9.37
N LEU A 95 5.17 -8.68 -8.58
CA LEU A 95 5.04 -7.23 -8.71
C LEU A 95 6.04 -6.68 -9.72
N ASP A 96 5.65 -5.64 -10.47
CA ASP A 96 6.57 -4.94 -11.35
C ASP A 96 7.70 -4.30 -10.52
N PRO A 97 8.98 -4.58 -10.85
CA PRO A 97 10.11 -3.93 -10.20
C PRO A 97 10.05 -2.42 -10.42
N GLY A 98 10.31 -1.64 -9.37
CA GLY A 98 10.21 -0.19 -9.49
C GLY A 98 10.05 0.55 -8.17
N LYS A 99 10.08 1.88 -8.28
CA LYS A 99 9.98 2.76 -7.11
C LYS A 99 8.53 2.92 -6.67
N VAL A 100 8.25 2.49 -5.44
CA VAL A 100 7.00 2.68 -4.71
C VAL A 100 7.17 3.87 -3.77
N ASN A 101 6.38 4.93 -3.98
CA ASN A 101 6.47 6.13 -3.15
C ASN A 101 5.58 6.05 -1.91
N GLN A 102 4.40 5.43 -2.03
CA GLN A 102 3.39 5.42 -0.99
C GLN A 102 2.81 4.02 -0.80
N MET A 103 2.45 3.76 0.45
CA MET A 103 1.59 2.67 0.88
C MET A 103 0.31 3.28 1.46
N ARG A 104 -0.80 2.55 1.40
CA ARG A 104 -2.04 2.92 2.06
C ARG A 104 -2.56 1.74 2.88
N LEU A 105 -2.80 2.00 4.17
CA LEU A 105 -3.47 1.06 5.06
C LEU A 105 -4.95 1.44 5.18
N ILE A 106 -5.85 0.54 4.79
CA ILE A 106 -7.29 0.74 4.89
C ILE A 106 -7.78 -0.01 6.12
N LEU A 107 -8.40 0.72 7.03
CA LEU A 107 -8.98 0.18 8.25
C LEU A 107 -10.50 0.06 8.12
N GLY A 108 -11.05 -0.97 8.75
CA GLY A 108 -12.49 -1.20 8.82
C GLY A 108 -13.15 -0.45 9.96
N THR A 109 -14.36 -0.88 10.33
CA THR A 109 -15.16 -0.25 11.39
C THR A 109 -15.14 -1.03 12.70
N ASN A 110 -14.67 -2.28 12.68
CA ASN A 110 -14.64 -3.17 13.84
C ASN A 110 -13.37 -2.94 14.68
N ASN A 111 -13.19 -1.70 15.14
CA ASN A 111 -12.07 -1.33 16.01
C ASN A 111 -12.58 -1.11 17.44
N THR A 112 -11.81 -1.56 18.44
CA THR A 112 -12.19 -1.41 19.86
C THR A 112 -10.98 -1.16 20.76
N VAL A 113 -11.19 -0.49 21.88
CA VAL A 113 -10.21 -0.37 22.97
C VAL A 113 -10.79 -1.01 24.23
N VAL A 114 -9.96 -1.75 24.96
CA VAL A 114 -10.31 -2.28 26.29
C VAL A 114 -9.63 -1.44 27.36
N ILE A 115 -10.45 -0.84 28.23
CA ILE A 115 -10.01 -0.05 29.37
C ILE A 115 -10.18 -0.89 30.63
N ASP A 116 -9.07 -1.06 31.36
CA ASP A 116 -9.00 -1.90 32.54
C ASP A 116 -10.12 -1.61 33.54
N SER A 117 -10.81 -2.67 33.94
CA SER A 117 -11.93 -2.64 34.90
C SER A 117 -13.11 -1.74 34.53
N VAL A 118 -13.14 -1.14 33.34
CA VAL A 118 -14.25 -0.31 32.85
C VAL A 118 -15.03 -1.03 31.76
N GLY A 119 -14.35 -1.64 30.78
CA GLY A 119 -14.99 -2.40 29.70
C GLY A 119 -14.39 -2.16 28.32
N THR A 120 -15.11 -2.62 27.29
CA THR A 120 -14.74 -2.50 25.88
C THR A 120 -15.53 -1.38 25.22
N PHE A 121 -14.85 -0.50 24.51
CA PHE A 121 -15.45 0.64 23.83
C PHE A 121 -15.12 0.63 22.33
N PRO A 122 -16.06 1.03 21.45
CA PRO A 122 -15.79 1.15 20.03
C PRO A 122 -14.81 2.30 19.76
N LEU A 123 -13.93 2.09 18.79
CA LEU A 123 -12.99 3.09 18.29
C LEU A 123 -13.48 3.62 16.94
N THR A 124 -13.96 4.86 16.94
CA THR A 124 -14.49 5.48 15.71
C THR A 124 -13.39 6.19 14.92
N ILE A 125 -13.32 5.91 13.62
CA ILE A 125 -12.41 6.61 12.69
C ILE A 125 -13.11 7.89 12.18
N PRO A 126 -12.53 9.09 12.37
CA PRO A 126 -13.08 10.32 11.81
C PRO A 126 -13.32 10.22 10.30
N SER A 127 -14.39 10.84 9.80
CA SER A 127 -14.81 10.69 8.39
C SER A 127 -13.75 11.05 7.34
N GLY A 128 -12.81 11.96 7.66
CA GLY A 128 -11.68 12.32 6.79
C GLY A 128 -10.67 11.18 6.58
N ASP A 129 -10.59 10.23 7.50
CA ASP A 129 -9.58 9.17 7.53
C ASP A 129 -10.09 7.84 6.92
N LYS A 130 -11.35 7.81 6.47
CA LYS A 130 -11.98 6.62 5.85
C LYS A 130 -11.41 6.25 4.48
N THR A 131 -10.65 7.14 3.85
CA THR A 131 -10.03 6.87 2.54
C THR A 131 -8.78 6.00 2.63
N GLY A 132 -8.36 5.63 3.84
CA GLY A 132 -7.16 4.87 4.13
C GLY A 132 -5.98 5.78 4.47
N LEU A 133 -5.11 5.29 5.35
CA LEU A 133 -3.95 6.01 5.85
C LEU A 133 -2.78 5.88 4.90
N LYS A 134 -2.36 7.01 4.34
CA LYS A 134 -1.22 7.08 3.42
C LYS A 134 0.09 7.18 4.20
N ILE A 135 1.03 6.32 3.85
CA ILE A 135 2.36 6.22 4.44
C ILE A 135 3.36 6.41 3.31
N ASN A 136 4.23 7.41 3.41
CA ASN A 136 5.30 7.59 2.43
C ASN A 136 6.42 6.58 2.75
N ILE A 137 6.73 5.68 1.82
CA ILE A 137 7.75 4.64 2.00
C ILE A 137 9.00 4.88 1.14
N ASN A 138 8.83 5.42 -0.08
CA ASN A 138 9.91 5.73 -1.01
C ASN A 138 10.93 4.60 -1.20
N GLN A 139 10.45 3.37 -1.36
CA GLN A 139 11.27 2.17 -1.53
C GLN A 139 11.23 1.66 -2.97
N THR A 140 12.17 0.78 -3.32
CA THR A 140 12.19 0.11 -4.62
C THR A 140 11.89 -1.36 -4.43
N ILE A 141 10.93 -1.89 -5.17
CA ILE A 141 10.74 -3.33 -5.29
C ILE A 141 11.85 -3.85 -6.21
N PRO A 142 12.77 -4.70 -5.70
CA PRO A 142 13.88 -5.23 -6.49
C PRO A 142 13.43 -6.34 -7.44
N ILE A 143 14.17 -6.55 -8.52
CA ILE A 143 14.01 -7.69 -9.41
C ILE A 143 14.39 -8.98 -8.66
N ASP A 144 13.56 -10.02 -8.79
CA ASP A 144 13.74 -11.39 -8.28
C ASP A 144 14.04 -11.49 -6.77
N GLN A 145 13.70 -10.45 -6.01
CA GLN A 145 13.93 -10.31 -4.57
C GLN A 145 12.66 -9.79 -3.87
N THR A 146 12.67 -9.81 -2.53
CA THR A 146 11.54 -9.33 -1.74
C THR A 146 11.89 -8.03 -1.00
N LEU A 147 11.10 -6.99 -1.22
CA LEU A 147 11.07 -5.82 -0.34
C LEU A 147 10.22 -6.15 0.90
N ASP A 148 10.85 -6.19 2.07
CA ASP A 148 10.20 -6.48 3.34
C ASP A 148 10.13 -5.22 4.19
N ILE A 149 8.92 -4.73 4.47
CA ILE A 149 8.69 -3.51 5.26
C ILE A 149 7.96 -3.86 6.55
N THR A 150 8.43 -3.33 7.67
CA THR A 150 7.70 -3.34 8.93
C THR A 150 7.21 -1.93 9.27
N ILE A 151 5.90 -1.77 9.46
CA ILE A 151 5.27 -0.57 9.99
C ILE A 151 5.01 -0.71 11.49
N ASP A 152 5.18 0.39 12.21
CA ASP A 152 4.90 0.51 13.64
C ASP A 152 3.66 1.39 13.79
N PHE A 153 2.59 0.79 14.29
CA PHE A 153 1.32 1.44 14.60
C PHE A 153 1.34 1.77 16.08
N ASP A 154 1.54 3.04 16.43
CA ASP A 154 1.63 3.48 17.82
C ASP A 154 0.24 3.57 18.45
N ALA A 155 -0.21 2.50 19.11
CA ALA A 155 -1.55 2.43 19.70
C ALA A 155 -1.76 3.53 20.75
N ALA A 156 -0.73 3.84 21.55
CA ALA A 156 -0.76 4.86 22.59
C ALA A 156 -1.06 6.25 22.03
N ALA A 157 -0.41 6.61 20.92
CA ALA A 157 -0.61 7.87 20.23
C ALA A 157 -1.88 7.89 19.35
N SER A 158 -2.41 6.71 19.00
CA SER A 158 -3.52 6.56 18.06
C SER A 158 -4.90 6.63 18.71
N VAL A 159 -5.02 6.25 19.99
CA VAL A 159 -6.30 6.23 20.70
C VAL A 159 -6.52 7.57 21.41
N ILE A 160 -7.63 8.23 21.09
CA ILE A 160 -7.99 9.53 21.67
C ILE A 160 -9.31 9.40 22.40
N LYS A 161 -9.32 9.68 23.71
CA LYS A 161 -10.56 9.80 24.50
C LYS A 161 -11.17 11.18 24.24
N THR A 162 -12.43 11.21 23.78
CA THR A 162 -13.14 12.47 23.49
C THR A 162 -14.31 12.76 24.43
N GLY A 163 -14.66 11.81 25.29
CA GLY A 163 -15.74 11.92 26.26
C GLY A 163 -15.76 10.72 27.20
N GLU A 164 -16.80 10.59 28.00
CA GLU A 164 -17.02 9.40 28.81
C GLU A 164 -17.54 8.26 27.92
N GLY A 165 -16.76 7.18 27.80
CA GLY A 165 -17.07 6.07 26.90
C GLY A 165 -16.81 6.32 25.41
N ASP A 166 -16.49 7.56 25.03
CA ASP A 166 -16.23 7.95 23.63
C ASP A 166 -14.73 7.95 23.29
N TYR A 167 -14.35 7.06 22.37
CA TYR A 167 -12.98 6.94 21.89
C TYR A 167 -12.91 7.02 20.35
N LYS A 168 -11.86 7.69 19.87
CA LYS A 168 -11.54 7.81 18.45
C LYS A 168 -10.22 7.13 18.14
N LEU A 169 -10.15 6.54 16.96
CA LEU A 169 -8.90 6.03 16.40
C LEU A 169 -8.41 7.04 15.37
N LYS A 170 -7.27 7.67 15.67
CA LYS A 170 -6.53 8.55 14.78
C LYS A 170 -5.13 7.95 14.61
N PRO A 171 -4.94 6.99 13.68
CA PRO A 171 -3.73 6.20 13.71
C PRO A 171 -2.47 7.02 13.46
N VAL A 172 -1.44 6.70 14.24
CA VAL A 172 -0.08 7.21 14.12
C VAL A 172 0.80 6.05 13.69
N ILE A 173 1.26 6.07 12.44
CA ILE A 173 1.98 4.97 11.82
C ILE A 173 3.31 5.49 11.25
N LYS A 174 4.39 4.73 11.48
CA LYS A 174 5.72 5.00 10.92
C LYS A 174 6.31 3.74 10.30
N VAL A 175 7.20 3.93 9.32
CA VAL A 175 8.05 2.83 8.85
C VAL A 175 9.11 2.58 9.91
N LYS A 176 9.14 1.36 10.45
CA LYS A 176 10.11 0.95 11.49
C LYS A 176 11.37 0.38 10.89
N ASP A 177 11.20 -0.44 9.87
CA ASP A 177 12.28 -1.21 9.27
C ASP A 177 12.00 -1.54 7.80
N VAL A 178 13.06 -1.63 7.01
CA VAL A 178 13.02 -1.96 5.59
C VAL A 178 14.20 -2.87 5.27
N ARG A 179 13.92 -4.01 4.64
CA ARG A 179 14.93 -4.99 4.22
C ARG A 179 14.69 -5.41 2.79
N VAL A 180 15.76 -5.86 2.13
CA VAL A 180 15.67 -6.62 0.90
C VAL A 180 16.15 -8.04 1.20
N LEU A 181 15.33 -9.02 0.84
CA LEU A 181 15.56 -10.45 1.05
C LEU A 181 15.78 -11.18 -0.27
#